data_AF-A0A7X7V9R2-F1
#
_entry.id   AF-A0A7X7V9R2-F1
#
_cell.length_a   1.000
_cell.length_b   1.000
_cell.length_c   1.000
_cell.angle_alpha   90.00
_cell.angle_beta   90.00
_cell.angle_gamma   90.00
#
_symmetry.space_group_name_H-M   'P 1'
#
loop_
_entity.id
_entity.type
_entity.pdbx_description
1 polymer ?
#
loop_
_entity_poly.entity_id
_entity_poly.type
_entity_poly.pdbx_seq_one_letter_code
_entity_poly.pdbx_strand_id
1 'polypeptide(L)'
;MTLSLDEVRNIRFPMARKPNEDGYRASSVDNFMDKLEISYAQLLEELEQTRARAGQPADSSDANDSVRAELADANAELASARAEVARLNEELNGVRAERSQQETVNGQLREENERLVGETQQLRGQLDELRASTDLSKTGGEQLQAENENLHRQIDEVRGQLNQTQQQLAAAEQARDAAEQAKWTQSAPSAAAATAQMGVVTDDVRHIRVTTSAEASPVVVRLVELATEQAETLLRDAERQSQDRLAEATGQAERVTAEAQDRADQLD
;
A
#
# COMPACT_ATOMS: atom_id res chain seq x y z
N MET A 1 -27.02 -73.33 -65.04
CA MET A 1 -27.15 -72.05 -65.76
C MET A 1 -28.58 -71.97 -66.22
N THR A 2 -29.36 -71.05 -65.64
CA THR A 2 -30.75 -70.82 -66.03
C THR A 2 -30.79 -70.10 -67.38
N LEU A 3 -31.75 -70.44 -68.23
CA LEU A 3 -31.97 -69.72 -69.48
C LEU A 3 -32.58 -68.35 -69.16
N SER A 4 -31.91 -67.29 -69.60
CA SER A 4 -32.49 -65.94 -69.51
C SER A 4 -33.62 -65.77 -70.53
N LEU A 5 -34.55 -64.86 -70.25
CA LEU A 5 -35.68 -64.58 -71.15
C LEU A 5 -35.22 -64.18 -72.56
N ASP A 6 -34.07 -63.52 -72.68
CA ASP A 6 -33.48 -63.13 -73.95
C ASP A 6 -32.85 -64.31 -74.70
N GLU A 7 -32.24 -65.27 -74.00
CA GLU A 7 -31.74 -66.51 -74.59
C GLU A 7 -32.88 -67.40 -75.10
N VAL A 8 -33.97 -67.51 -74.33
CA VAL A 8 -35.20 -68.22 -74.74
C VAL A 8 -35.78 -67.61 -76.03
N ARG A 9 -35.81 -66.27 -76.13
CA ARG A 9 -36.34 -65.55 -77.29
C ARG A 9 -35.45 -65.64 -78.53
N ASN A 10 -34.15 -65.86 -78.37
CA ASN A 10 -33.19 -65.91 -79.48
C ASN A 10 -32.96 -67.32 -80.03
N ILE A 11 -33.52 -68.35 -79.41
CA ILE A 11 -33.42 -69.73 -79.89
C ILE A 11 -34.25 -69.91 -81.17
N ARG A 12 -33.60 -70.32 -82.26
CA ARG A 12 -34.24 -70.64 -83.54
C ARG A 12 -34.26 -72.14 -83.77
N PHE A 13 -35.44 -72.71 -83.96
CA PHE A 13 -35.59 -74.11 -84.30
C PHE A 13 -35.35 -74.34 -85.79
N PRO A 14 -34.43 -75.25 -86.17
CA PRO A 14 -34.22 -75.60 -87.57
C PRO A 14 -35.40 -76.42 -88.12
N MET A 15 -35.88 -76.03 -89.31
CA MET A 15 -36.90 -76.78 -90.05
C MET A 15 -36.32 -78.10 -90.57
N ALA A 16 -37.08 -79.20 -90.48
CA ALA A 16 -36.72 -80.45 -91.10
C ALA A 16 -36.74 -80.27 -92.63
N ARG A 17 -35.64 -80.59 -93.30
CA ARG A 17 -35.53 -80.57 -94.77
C ARG A 17 -35.61 -82.01 -95.26
N LYS A 18 -36.77 -82.64 -95.16
CA LYS A 18 -37.10 -83.90 -95.82
C LYS A 18 -38.46 -83.75 -96.52
N PRO A 19 -38.68 -84.37 -97.70
CA PRO A 19 -39.88 -84.11 -98.52
C PRO A 19 -41.23 -84.42 -97.87
N ASN A 20 -41.26 -85.21 -96.78
CA ASN A 20 -42.50 -85.72 -96.15
C ASN A 20 -42.61 -85.38 -94.66
N GLU A 21 -41.75 -84.51 -94.11
CA GLU A 21 -41.81 -84.05 -92.72
C GLU A 21 -41.77 -82.53 -92.68
N ASP A 22 -42.95 -81.91 -92.82
CA ASP A 22 -43.11 -80.47 -92.63
C ASP A 22 -43.17 -80.16 -91.14
N GLY A 23 -42.09 -79.61 -90.59
CA GLY A 23 -42.05 -79.17 -89.20
C GLY A 23 -40.66 -78.81 -88.70
N TYR A 24 -40.60 -78.30 -87.48
CA TYR A 24 -39.35 -78.14 -86.75
C TYR A 24 -38.78 -79.52 -86.38
N ARG A 25 -37.46 -79.64 -86.30
CA ARG A 25 -36.83 -80.89 -85.84
C ARG A 25 -37.25 -81.20 -84.40
N ALA A 26 -38.02 -82.26 -84.20
CA ALA A 26 -38.50 -82.70 -82.88
C ALA A 26 -37.38 -82.74 -81.82
N SER A 27 -36.25 -83.38 -82.16
CA SER A 27 -35.07 -83.43 -81.27
C SER A 27 -34.53 -82.07 -80.82
N SER A 28 -34.67 -81.00 -81.62
CA SER A 28 -34.21 -79.65 -81.23
C SER A 28 -35.19 -78.95 -80.31
N VAL A 29 -36.48 -79.26 -80.43
CA VAL A 29 -37.54 -78.78 -79.54
C VAL A 29 -37.44 -79.50 -78.19
N ASP A 30 -37.28 -80.83 -78.20
CA ASP A 30 -37.18 -81.63 -76.97
C ASP A 30 -35.99 -81.19 -76.10
N ASN A 31 -34.79 -81.09 -76.68
CA ASN A 31 -33.59 -80.60 -75.97
C ASN A 31 -33.75 -79.18 -75.40
N PHE A 32 -34.61 -78.36 -75.98
CA PHE A 32 -34.90 -77.03 -75.47
C PHE A 32 -35.93 -77.09 -74.34
N MET A 33 -36.97 -77.90 -74.48
CA MET A 33 -37.97 -78.14 -73.43
C MET A 33 -37.31 -78.72 -72.17
N ASP A 34 -36.38 -79.69 -72.30
CA ASP A 34 -35.62 -80.22 -71.17
C ASP A 34 -34.83 -79.13 -70.44
N LYS A 35 -34.17 -78.23 -71.19
CA LYS A 35 -33.41 -77.12 -70.60
C LYS A 35 -34.32 -76.08 -69.96
N LEU A 36 -35.48 -75.81 -70.55
CA LEU A 36 -36.49 -74.93 -69.97
C LEU A 36 -37.03 -75.51 -68.67
N GLU A 37 -37.38 -76.80 -68.64
CA GLU A 37 -37.87 -77.49 -67.45
C GLU A 37 -36.83 -77.46 -66.32
N ILE A 38 -35.56 -77.74 -66.63
CA ILE A 38 -34.46 -77.62 -65.66
C ILE A 38 -34.33 -76.18 -65.16
N SER A 39 -34.40 -75.19 -66.05
CA SER A 39 -34.27 -73.78 -65.66
C SER A 39 -35.46 -73.29 -64.83
N TYR A 40 -36.66 -73.78 -65.12
CA TYR A 40 -37.88 -73.45 -64.39
C TYR A 40 -37.88 -74.10 -63.01
N ALA A 41 -37.44 -75.36 -62.92
CA ALA A 41 -37.24 -76.02 -61.63
C ALA A 41 -36.19 -75.29 -60.77
N GLN A 42 -35.08 -74.86 -61.38
CA GLN A 42 -34.06 -74.05 -60.71
C GLN A 42 -34.59 -72.70 -60.24
N LEU A 43 -35.41 -72.02 -61.06
CA LEU A 43 -35.99 -70.74 -60.69
C LEU A 43 -37.06 -70.89 -59.60
N LEU A 44 -37.83 -71.98 -59.62
CA LEU A 44 -38.77 -72.32 -58.55
C LEU A 44 -38.02 -72.61 -57.24
N GLU A 45 -36.93 -73.37 -57.29
CA GLU A 45 -36.09 -73.65 -56.14
C GLU A 45 -35.43 -72.37 -55.60
N GLU A 46 -34.95 -71.49 -56.47
CA GLU A 46 -34.39 -70.19 -56.09
C GLU A 46 -35.45 -69.26 -55.47
N LEU A 47 -36.68 -69.25 -56.02
CA LEU A 47 -37.82 -68.53 -55.43
C LEU A 47 -38.22 -69.12 -54.07
N GLU A 48 -38.16 -70.44 -53.91
CA GLU A 48 -38.44 -71.11 -52.64
C GLU A 48 -37.34 -70.83 -51.62
N GLN A 49 -36.07 -70.87 -52.01
CA GLN A 49 -34.93 -70.53 -51.15
C GLN A 49 -34.94 -69.06 -50.74
N THR A 50 -35.21 -68.13 -51.66
CA THR A 50 -35.33 -66.70 -51.33
C THR A 50 -36.54 -66.42 -50.44
N ARG A 51 -37.67 -67.10 -50.68
CA ARG A 51 -38.85 -67.02 -49.81
C ARG A 51 -38.62 -67.65 -48.45
N ALA A 52 -37.86 -68.75 -48.35
CA ALA A 52 -37.50 -69.37 -47.07
C ALA A 52 -36.54 -68.48 -46.27
N ARG A 53 -35.59 -67.82 -46.95
CA ARG A 53 -34.66 -66.87 -46.34
C ARG A 53 -35.34 -65.57 -45.91
N ALA A 54 -36.30 -65.06 -46.69
CA ALA A 54 -37.14 -63.91 -46.31
C ALA A 54 -38.22 -64.30 -45.27
N GLY A 55 -38.66 -65.56 -45.30
CA GLY A 55 -39.59 -66.21 -44.39
C GLY A 55 -38.94 -66.86 -43.16
N GLN A 56 -37.65 -66.58 -42.92
CA GLN A 56 -36.96 -66.73 -41.63
C GLN A 56 -36.90 -65.36 -40.90
N PRO A 57 -38.05 -64.80 -40.48
CA PRO A 57 -38.10 -63.55 -39.74
C PRO A 57 -37.78 -63.74 -38.26
N ALA A 58 -37.55 -64.96 -37.74
CA ALA A 58 -37.24 -65.15 -36.33
C ALA A 58 -35.76 -64.82 -36.04
N ASP A 59 -34.84 -65.64 -36.56
CA ASP A 59 -33.40 -65.52 -36.24
C ASP A 59 -32.76 -64.21 -36.74
N SER A 60 -33.21 -63.70 -37.90
CA SER A 60 -32.73 -62.43 -38.45
C SER A 60 -33.41 -61.20 -37.84
N SER A 61 -34.66 -61.30 -37.35
CA SER A 61 -35.30 -60.21 -36.62
C SER A 61 -34.72 -60.12 -35.21
N ASP A 62 -34.52 -61.24 -34.53
CA ASP A 62 -33.93 -61.28 -33.18
C ASP A 62 -32.49 -60.70 -33.19
N ALA A 63 -31.70 -60.99 -34.22
CA ALA A 63 -30.40 -60.37 -34.44
C ALA A 63 -30.49 -58.86 -34.74
N ASN A 64 -31.49 -58.42 -35.51
CA ASN A 64 -31.69 -56.99 -35.76
C ASN A 64 -32.23 -56.24 -34.52
N ASP A 65 -33.05 -56.89 -33.71
CA ASP A 65 -33.63 -56.32 -32.49
C ASP A 65 -32.59 -56.23 -31.36
N SER A 66 -31.68 -57.21 -31.26
CA SER A 66 -30.50 -57.12 -30.37
C SER A 66 -29.53 -56.00 -30.79
N VAL A 67 -29.19 -55.89 -32.08
CA VAL A 67 -28.37 -54.77 -32.57
C VAL A 67 -29.05 -53.42 -32.35
N ARG A 68 -30.38 -53.34 -32.46
CA ARG A 68 -31.14 -52.12 -32.13
C ARG A 68 -31.10 -51.79 -30.65
N ALA A 69 -31.18 -52.79 -29.77
CA ALA A 69 -31.05 -52.60 -28.33
C ALA A 69 -29.64 -52.10 -27.97
N GLU A 70 -28.59 -52.75 -28.50
CA GLU A 70 -27.21 -52.31 -28.31
C GLU A 70 -26.96 -50.88 -28.83
N LEU A 71 -27.55 -50.52 -29.98
CA LEU A 71 -27.47 -49.17 -30.53
C LEU A 71 -28.21 -48.15 -29.64
N ALA A 72 -29.33 -48.54 -29.05
CA ALA A 72 -30.07 -47.69 -28.12
C ALA A 72 -29.27 -47.45 -26.82
N ASP A 73 -28.67 -48.51 -26.27
CA ASP A 73 -27.83 -48.44 -25.08
C ASP A 73 -26.58 -47.59 -25.33
N ALA A 74 -25.88 -47.84 -26.44
CA ALA A 74 -24.71 -47.03 -26.84
C ALA A 74 -25.07 -45.55 -27.05
N ASN A 75 -26.25 -45.25 -27.60
CA ASN A 75 -26.73 -43.88 -27.73
C ASN A 75 -27.06 -43.24 -26.37
N ALA A 76 -27.59 -44.00 -25.42
CA ALA A 76 -27.86 -43.53 -24.06
C ALA A 76 -26.55 -43.23 -23.30
N GLU A 77 -25.55 -44.12 -23.41
CA GLU A 77 -24.21 -43.89 -22.86
C GLU A 77 -23.54 -42.66 -23.48
N LEU A 78 -23.64 -42.50 -24.80
CA LEU A 78 -23.07 -41.36 -25.51
C LEU A 78 -23.76 -40.05 -25.12
N ALA A 79 -25.07 -40.07 -24.87
CA ALA A 79 -25.80 -38.92 -24.34
C ALA A 79 -25.35 -38.57 -22.90
N SER A 80 -25.16 -39.57 -22.04
CA SER A 80 -24.64 -39.36 -20.68
C SER A 80 -23.21 -38.80 -20.69
N ALA A 81 -22.33 -39.36 -21.51
CA ALA A 81 -20.96 -38.87 -21.66
C ALA A 81 -20.91 -37.43 -22.18
N ARG A 82 -21.80 -37.07 -23.12
CA ARG A 82 -21.93 -35.68 -23.60
C ARG A 82 -22.41 -34.73 -22.50
N ALA A 83 -23.35 -35.16 -21.65
CA ALA A 83 -23.81 -34.37 -20.52
C ALA A 83 -22.69 -34.15 -19.49
N GLU A 84 -21.89 -35.18 -19.23
CA GLU A 84 -20.74 -35.08 -18.32
C GLU A 84 -19.66 -34.15 -18.89
N VAL A 85 -19.35 -34.26 -20.19
CA VAL A 85 -18.42 -33.33 -20.86
C VAL A 85 -18.91 -31.89 -20.79
N ALA A 86 -20.22 -31.65 -20.93
CA ALA A 86 -20.79 -30.32 -20.77
C ALA A 86 -20.60 -29.79 -19.35
N ARG A 87 -20.90 -30.62 -18.34
CA ARG A 87 -20.72 -30.27 -16.93
C ARG A 87 -19.25 -29.98 -16.59
N LEU A 88 -18.32 -30.86 -16.98
CA LEU A 88 -16.89 -30.67 -16.75
C LEU A 88 -16.36 -29.40 -17.43
N ASN A 89 -16.89 -29.04 -18.61
CA ASN A 89 -16.53 -27.79 -19.27
C ASN A 89 -17.04 -26.56 -18.51
N GLU A 90 -18.24 -26.61 -17.95
CA GLU A 90 -18.77 -25.55 -17.10
C GLU A 90 -17.92 -25.38 -15.84
N GLU A 91 -17.61 -26.47 -15.13
CA GLU A 91 -16.74 -26.46 -13.95
C GLU A 91 -15.35 -25.90 -14.30
N LEU A 92 -14.75 -26.34 -15.41
CA LEU A 92 -13.44 -25.88 -15.87
C LEU A 92 -13.44 -24.40 -16.27
N ASN A 93 -14.54 -23.90 -16.85
CA ASN A 93 -14.71 -22.48 -17.12
C ASN A 93 -14.87 -21.66 -15.83
N GLY A 94 -15.61 -22.19 -14.84
CA GLY A 94 -15.74 -21.58 -13.51
C GLY A 94 -14.39 -21.43 -12.81
N VAL A 95 -13.62 -22.52 -12.73
CA VAL A 95 -12.28 -22.51 -12.13
C VAL A 95 -11.32 -21.57 -12.88
N ARG A 96 -11.42 -21.48 -14.21
CA ARG A 96 -10.62 -20.51 -14.99
C ARG A 96 -10.98 -19.06 -14.65
N ALA A 97 -12.26 -18.76 -14.48
CA ALA A 97 -12.71 -17.43 -14.09
C ALA A 97 -12.24 -17.06 -12.68
N GLU A 98 -12.38 -17.97 -11.72
CA GLU A 98 -11.88 -17.79 -10.35
C GLU A 98 -10.36 -17.60 -10.32
N ARG A 99 -9.61 -18.40 -11.08
CA ARG A 99 -8.16 -18.25 -11.20
C ARG A 99 -7.79 -16.87 -11.76
N SER A 100 -8.47 -16.41 -12.82
CA SER A 100 -8.23 -15.08 -13.38
C SER A 100 -8.51 -13.98 -12.37
N GLN A 101 -9.57 -14.10 -11.57
CA GLN A 101 -9.89 -13.15 -10.52
C GLN A 101 -8.81 -13.15 -9.41
N GLN A 102 -8.36 -14.34 -8.98
CA GLN A 102 -7.28 -14.48 -8.02
C GLN A 102 -5.95 -13.91 -8.52
N GLU A 103 -5.63 -14.09 -9.80
CA GLU A 103 -4.42 -13.50 -10.41
C GLU A 103 -4.48 -11.97 -10.38
N THR A 104 -5.65 -11.36 -10.67
CA THR A 104 -5.85 -9.91 -10.55
C THR A 104 -5.69 -9.42 -9.11
N VAL A 105 -6.34 -10.08 -8.14
CA VAL A 105 -6.25 -9.71 -6.72
C VAL A 105 -4.81 -9.86 -6.20
N ASN A 106 -4.11 -10.93 -6.59
CA ASN A 106 -2.70 -11.08 -6.25
C ASN A 106 -1.82 -10.01 -6.89
N GLY A 107 -2.14 -9.54 -8.10
CA GLY A 107 -1.47 -8.40 -8.72
C GLY A 107 -1.65 -7.13 -7.89
N GLN A 108 -2.89 -6.81 -7.53
CA GLN A 108 -3.22 -5.64 -6.70
C GLN A 108 -2.53 -5.67 -5.33
N LEU A 109 -2.54 -6.82 -4.65
CA LEU A 109 -1.87 -6.99 -3.36
C LEU A 109 -0.34 -6.81 -3.47
N ARG A 110 0.27 -7.21 -4.59
CA ARG A 110 1.70 -6.99 -4.82
C ARG A 110 2.02 -5.51 -5.01
N GLU A 111 1.25 -4.81 -5.84
CA GLU A 111 1.40 -3.38 -6.04
C GLU A 111 1.21 -2.59 -4.73
N GLU A 112 0.23 -2.98 -3.91
CA GLU A 112 0.02 -2.36 -2.60
C GLU A 112 1.18 -2.63 -1.64
N ASN A 113 1.71 -3.85 -1.60
CA ASN A 113 2.89 -4.16 -0.80
C ASN A 113 4.12 -3.34 -1.25
N GLU A 114 4.35 -3.21 -2.55
CA GLU A 114 5.45 -2.38 -3.08
C GLU A 114 5.28 -0.92 -2.68
N ARG A 115 4.05 -0.39 -2.74
CA ARG A 115 3.73 0.96 -2.28
C ARG A 115 4.02 1.14 -0.79
N LEU A 116 3.52 0.25 0.07
CA LEU A 116 3.73 0.30 1.52
C LEU A 116 5.21 0.16 1.90
N VAL A 117 5.97 -0.66 1.17
CA VAL A 117 7.42 -0.77 1.33
C VAL A 117 8.10 0.56 0.99
N GLY A 118 7.68 1.23 -0.08
CA GLY A 118 8.16 2.57 -0.44
C GLY A 118 7.87 3.61 0.65
N GLU A 119 6.64 3.66 1.14
CA GLU A 119 6.24 4.56 2.25
C GLU A 119 7.04 4.29 3.52
N THR A 120 7.25 3.02 3.87
CA THR A 120 8.06 2.63 5.04
C THR A 120 9.51 3.09 4.91
N GLN A 121 10.09 3.01 3.71
CA GLN A 121 11.45 3.50 3.44
C GLN A 121 11.52 5.03 3.56
N GLN A 122 10.52 5.74 3.03
CA GLN A 122 10.43 7.20 3.15
C GLN A 122 10.32 7.65 4.60
N LEU A 123 9.43 7.04 5.39
CA LEU A 123 9.26 7.35 6.82
C LEU A 123 10.54 7.07 7.62
N ARG A 124 11.26 5.98 7.30
CA ARG A 124 12.57 5.71 7.91
C ARG A 124 13.58 6.81 7.57
N GLY A 125 13.65 7.24 6.32
CA GLY A 125 14.51 8.35 5.91
C GLY A 125 14.20 9.64 6.67
N GLN A 126 12.92 9.97 6.83
CA GLN A 126 12.49 11.14 7.61
C GLN A 126 12.86 11.03 9.09
N LEU A 127 12.73 9.84 9.69
CA LEU A 127 13.16 9.62 11.08
C LEU A 127 14.66 9.78 11.26
N ASP A 128 15.46 9.30 10.32
CA ASP A 128 16.92 9.44 10.37
C ASP A 128 17.34 10.91 10.18
N GLU A 129 16.66 11.66 9.31
CA GLU A 129 16.87 13.10 9.14
C GLU A 129 16.49 13.91 10.39
N LEU A 130 15.34 13.61 11.01
CA LEU A 130 14.92 14.24 12.26
C LEU A 130 15.88 13.95 13.41
N ARG A 131 16.42 12.72 13.49
CA ARG A 131 17.44 12.36 14.46
C ARG A 131 18.73 13.13 14.24
N ALA A 132 19.21 13.20 12.99
CA ALA A 132 20.40 13.98 12.65
C ALA A 132 20.22 15.47 12.99
N SER A 133 19.07 16.05 12.69
CA SER A 133 18.71 17.43 13.06
C SER A 133 18.67 17.64 14.58
N THR A 134 18.11 16.67 15.31
CA THR A 134 18.07 16.69 16.78
C THR A 134 19.47 16.64 17.37
N ASP A 135 20.34 15.75 16.88
CA ASP A 135 21.71 15.60 17.37
C ASP A 135 22.57 16.84 17.05
N LEU A 136 22.37 17.45 15.88
CA LEU A 136 23.00 18.73 15.52
C LEU A 136 22.55 19.85 16.48
N SER A 137 21.25 19.94 16.76
CA SER A 137 20.70 20.95 17.66
C SER A 137 21.21 20.78 19.09
N LYS A 138 21.30 19.53 19.58
CA LYS A 138 21.88 19.22 20.90
C LYS A 138 23.34 19.63 20.97
N THR A 139 24.14 19.25 19.97
CA THR A 139 25.56 19.61 19.90
C THR A 139 25.75 21.13 19.86
N GLY A 140 24.94 21.84 19.06
CA GLY A 140 24.94 23.30 19.02
C GLY A 140 24.56 23.93 20.37
N GLY A 141 23.56 23.37 21.07
CA GLY A 141 23.18 23.80 22.41
C GLY A 141 24.30 23.62 23.44
N GLU A 142 24.99 22.48 23.44
CA GLU A 142 26.14 22.21 24.32
C GLU A 142 27.30 23.18 24.04
N GLN A 143 27.57 23.49 22.77
CA GLN A 143 28.58 24.48 22.38
C GLN A 143 28.23 25.88 22.89
N LEU A 144 26.99 26.33 22.68
CA LEU A 144 26.53 27.63 23.18
C LEU A 144 26.56 27.70 24.71
N GLN A 145 26.23 26.61 25.41
CA GLN A 145 26.33 26.56 26.85
C GLN A 145 27.79 26.70 27.31
N ALA A 146 28.72 25.98 26.69
CA ALA A 146 30.15 26.07 27.00
C ALA A 146 30.70 27.48 26.72
N GLU A 147 30.26 28.13 25.64
CA GLU A 147 30.62 29.51 25.33
C GLU A 147 30.06 30.50 26.35
N ASN A 148 28.80 30.36 26.77
CA ASN A 148 28.22 31.19 27.82
C ASN A 148 28.96 31.05 29.15
N GLU A 149 29.34 29.82 29.54
CA GLU A 149 30.16 29.62 30.74
C GLU A 149 31.54 30.29 30.62
N ASN A 150 32.16 30.26 29.44
CA ASN A 150 33.42 30.94 29.20
C ASN A 150 33.27 32.46 29.29
N LEU A 151 32.23 33.03 28.67
CA LEU A 151 31.92 34.46 28.76
C LEU A 151 31.64 34.89 30.20
N HIS A 152 30.93 34.08 30.99
CA HIS A 152 30.73 34.34 32.42
C HIS A 152 32.06 34.37 33.19
N ARG A 153 32.97 33.42 32.95
CA ARG A 153 34.31 33.44 33.55
C ARG A 153 35.09 34.70 33.17
N GLN A 154 35.03 35.12 31.90
CA GLN A 154 35.69 36.35 31.44
C GLN A 154 35.10 37.60 32.11
N ILE A 155 33.77 37.67 32.28
CA ILE A 155 33.11 38.77 33.00
C ILE A 155 33.58 38.81 34.46
N ASP A 156 33.64 37.67 35.13
CA ASP A 156 34.10 37.59 36.53
C ASP A 156 35.58 37.99 36.66
N GLU A 157 36.43 37.57 35.71
CA GLU A 157 37.84 37.98 35.67
C GLU A 157 37.99 39.48 35.47
N VAL A 158 37.29 40.07 34.50
CA VAL A 158 37.30 41.53 34.25
C VAL A 158 36.75 42.30 35.44
N ARG A 159 35.69 41.81 36.10
CA ARG A 159 35.18 42.40 37.36
C ARG A 159 36.22 42.33 38.47
N GLY A 160 36.96 41.22 38.58
CA GLY A 160 38.07 41.08 39.52
C GLY A 160 39.18 42.10 39.25
N GLN A 161 39.58 42.28 38.00
CA GLN A 161 40.57 43.28 37.57
C GLN A 161 40.07 44.72 37.85
N LEU A 162 38.79 45.00 37.59
CA LEU A 162 38.19 46.30 37.89
C LEU A 162 38.21 46.60 39.39
N ASN A 163 37.86 45.63 40.23
CA ASN A 163 37.90 45.79 41.68
C ASN A 163 39.33 46.01 42.19
N GLN A 164 40.32 45.28 41.64
CA GLN A 164 41.73 45.50 41.98
C GLN A 164 42.20 46.90 41.59
N THR A 165 41.89 47.35 40.39
CA THR A 165 42.27 48.70 39.94
C THR A 165 41.57 49.79 40.74
N GLN A 166 40.30 49.61 41.12
CA GLN A 166 39.60 50.52 42.04
C GLN A 166 40.25 50.55 43.43
N GLN A 167 40.62 49.40 44.00
CA GLN A 167 41.34 49.34 45.28
C GLN A 167 42.71 50.02 45.21
N GLN A 168 43.45 49.82 44.12
CA GLN A 168 44.73 50.49 43.88
C GLN A 168 44.54 52.01 43.76
N LEU A 169 43.50 52.47 43.08
CA LEU A 169 43.19 53.90 42.96
C LEU A 169 42.86 54.50 44.33
N ALA A 170 41.99 53.86 45.11
CA ALA A 170 41.65 54.31 46.46
C ALA A 170 42.86 54.34 47.41
N ALA A 171 43.74 53.34 47.33
CA ALA A 171 44.98 53.31 48.11
C ALA A 171 45.95 54.42 47.67
N ALA A 172 46.05 54.69 46.37
CA ALA A 172 46.87 55.79 45.84
C ALA A 172 46.32 57.17 46.24
N GLU A 173 45.01 57.36 46.25
CA GLU A 173 44.34 58.57 46.75
C GLU A 173 44.61 58.77 48.24
N GLN A 174 44.40 57.74 49.07
CA GLN A 174 44.72 57.80 50.51
C GLN A 174 46.21 58.10 50.77
N ALA A 175 47.11 57.52 49.98
CA ALA A 175 48.55 57.81 50.08
C ALA A 175 48.87 59.25 49.67
N ARG A 176 48.18 59.81 48.67
CA ARG A 176 48.30 61.22 48.30
C ARG A 176 47.79 62.14 49.40
N ASP A 177 46.61 61.87 49.96
CA ASP A 177 46.03 62.65 51.05
C ASP A 177 46.92 62.61 52.30
N ALA A 178 47.47 61.43 52.64
CA ALA A 178 48.42 61.28 53.74
C ALA A 178 49.72 62.04 53.50
N ALA A 179 50.24 62.04 52.26
CA ALA A 179 51.42 62.83 51.89
C ALA A 179 51.15 64.34 51.95
N GLU A 180 49.96 64.79 51.56
CA GLU A 180 49.54 66.19 51.71
C GLU A 180 49.40 66.58 53.19
N GLN A 181 48.75 65.76 54.03
CA GLN A 181 48.65 65.99 55.47
C GLN A 181 50.03 66.00 56.17
N ALA A 182 50.94 65.11 55.77
CA ALA A 182 52.32 65.11 56.26
C ALA A 182 53.06 66.41 55.89
N LYS A 183 52.80 66.93 54.67
CA LYS A 183 53.36 68.20 54.21
C LYS A 183 52.78 69.41 54.97
N TRP A 184 51.50 69.38 55.33
CA TRP A 184 50.85 70.39 56.18
C TRP A 184 51.35 70.34 57.63
N THR A 185 51.48 69.16 58.24
CA THR A 185 51.95 68.99 59.63
C THR A 185 53.43 69.35 59.82
N GLN A 186 54.27 69.17 58.81
CA GLN A 186 55.65 69.68 58.83
C GLN A 186 55.73 71.20 58.62
N SER A 187 54.66 71.84 58.11
CA SER A 187 54.62 73.27 57.79
C SER A 187 53.82 74.12 58.78
N ALA A 188 53.23 73.53 59.84
CA ALA A 188 52.39 74.23 60.82
C ALA A 188 52.97 74.16 62.25
N PRO A 189 53.05 75.28 63.00
CA PRO A 189 53.51 75.27 64.38
C PRO A 189 52.48 74.60 65.30
N SER A 190 52.98 73.79 66.24
CA SER A 190 52.23 73.00 67.22
C SER A 190 51.24 73.84 68.05
N ALA A 191 49.94 73.55 67.92
CA ALA A 191 48.89 74.00 68.84
C ALA A 191 47.85 72.88 69.08
N ALA A 192 48.12 72.02 70.06
CA ALA A 192 47.19 71.01 70.56
C ALA A 192 46.51 71.55 71.83
N ALA A 193 45.24 72.00 71.72
CA ALA A 193 44.24 72.03 72.81
C ALA A 193 42.93 72.70 72.33
N ALA A 194 42.04 71.90 71.72
CA ALA A 194 40.58 72.09 71.58
C ALA A 194 40.16 71.03 70.54
N THR A 195 39.17 70.16 70.71
CA THR A 195 37.87 70.36 71.34
C THR A 195 37.28 68.97 71.56
N ALA A 196 36.57 68.79 72.67
CA ALA A 196 35.66 67.68 72.88
C ALA A 196 34.45 67.76 71.93
N GLN A 197 33.67 66.68 71.90
CA GLN A 197 32.28 66.53 71.40
C GLN A 197 32.07 66.19 69.92
N MET A 198 31.67 64.95 69.67
CA MET A 198 30.34 64.53 69.18
C MET A 198 30.32 62.99 69.25
N GLY A 199 29.28 62.24 69.58
CA GLY A 199 27.85 62.48 69.58
C GLY A 199 27.23 61.13 69.18
N VAL A 200 26.35 60.58 70.02
CA VAL A 200 25.69 59.28 69.88
C VAL A 200 24.85 59.23 68.59
N VAL A 201 24.94 58.14 67.83
CA VAL A 201 24.05 57.85 66.71
C VAL A 201 22.80 57.17 67.26
N THR A 202 21.68 57.89 67.29
CA THR A 202 20.36 57.31 67.54
C THR A 202 19.65 56.97 66.24
N ASP A 203 18.83 55.93 66.36
CA ASP A 203 17.96 55.31 65.38
C ASP A 203 16.90 56.29 64.83
N ASP A 204 16.99 56.65 63.54
CA ASP A 204 16.02 57.51 62.87
C ASP A 204 15.29 56.75 61.75
N VAL A 205 13.97 56.63 61.90
CA VAL A 205 13.04 56.17 60.85
C VAL A 205 13.06 57.18 59.71
N ARG A 206 13.51 56.76 58.52
CA ARG A 206 13.58 57.60 57.32
C ARG A 206 12.22 57.70 56.65
N HIS A 207 11.70 58.92 56.53
CA HIS A 207 10.53 59.20 55.71
C HIS A 207 10.90 59.21 54.21
N ILE A 208 10.28 58.31 53.43
CA ILE A 208 10.39 58.32 51.96
C ILE A 208 9.44 59.40 51.43
N ARG A 209 9.99 60.50 50.91
CA ARG A 209 9.23 61.55 50.25
C ARG A 209 9.11 61.23 48.76
N VAL A 210 7.90 60.94 48.30
CA VAL A 210 7.61 60.73 46.88
C VAL A 210 7.53 62.11 46.21
N THR A 211 8.50 62.42 45.35
CA THR A 211 8.49 63.64 44.53
C THR A 211 8.00 63.34 43.12
N THR A 212 7.50 64.37 42.43
CA THR A 212 7.04 64.25 41.04
C THR A 212 8.24 64.25 40.09
N SER A 213 8.06 63.73 38.87
CA SER A 213 9.13 63.56 37.87
C SER A 213 9.86 64.87 37.51
N ALA A 214 9.26 66.03 37.77
CA ALA A 214 9.86 67.35 37.54
C ALA A 214 11.00 67.70 38.51
N GLU A 215 11.09 67.03 39.68
CA GLU A 215 12.08 67.31 40.73
C GLU A 215 13.10 66.17 40.91
N ALA A 216 13.05 65.12 40.07
CA ALA A 216 13.95 63.97 40.15
C ALA A 216 15.31 64.24 39.48
N SER A 217 16.41 63.79 40.10
CA SER A 217 17.75 63.91 39.50
C SER A 217 17.82 63.14 38.16
N PRO A 218 18.58 63.63 37.16
CA PRO A 218 18.63 63.03 35.81
C PRO A 218 18.91 61.52 35.78
N VAL A 219 19.70 61.02 36.73
CA VAL A 219 20.02 59.60 36.89
C VAL A 219 18.80 58.77 37.29
N VAL A 220 17.94 59.30 38.17
CA VAL A 220 16.73 58.61 38.63
C VAL A 220 15.70 58.52 37.51
N VAL A 221 15.54 59.58 36.73
CA VAL A 221 14.68 59.58 35.53
C VAL A 221 15.16 58.51 34.54
N ARG A 222 16.48 58.46 34.27
CA ARG A 222 17.05 57.46 33.37
C ARG A 222 16.89 56.02 33.89
N LEU A 223 16.99 55.81 35.20
CA LEU A 223 16.77 54.50 35.81
C LEU A 223 15.30 54.07 35.69
N VAL A 224 14.36 54.99 35.88
CA VAL A 224 12.92 54.71 35.69
C VAL A 224 12.60 54.43 34.22
N GLU A 225 13.18 55.17 33.28
CA GLU A 225 13.05 54.87 31.84
C GLU A 225 13.58 53.48 31.51
N LEU A 226 14.78 53.13 31.97
CA LEU A 226 15.38 51.81 31.73
C LEU A 226 14.55 50.69 32.39
N ALA A 227 14.05 50.91 33.60
CA ALA A 227 13.19 49.96 34.28
C ALA A 227 11.84 49.79 33.55
N THR A 228 11.30 50.86 32.98
CA THR A 228 10.06 50.82 32.17
C THR A 228 10.31 50.08 30.86
N GLU A 229 11.42 50.33 30.19
CA GLU A 229 11.82 49.62 28.96
C GLU A 229 12.06 48.12 29.21
N GLN A 230 12.68 47.77 30.33
CA GLN A 230 12.84 46.38 30.78
C GLN A 230 11.49 45.73 31.09
N ALA A 231 10.59 46.45 31.78
CA ALA A 231 9.25 45.95 32.08
C ALA A 231 8.41 45.73 30.82
N GLU A 232 8.45 46.64 29.85
CA GLU A 232 7.77 46.47 28.56
C GLU A 232 8.31 45.29 27.77
N THR A 233 9.64 45.09 27.78
CA THR A 233 10.27 43.96 27.10
C THR A 233 9.82 42.63 27.73
N LEU A 234 9.83 42.54 29.06
CA LEU A 234 9.33 41.37 29.78
C LEU A 234 7.84 41.12 29.50
N LEU A 235 7.03 42.18 29.39
CA LEU A 235 5.61 42.06 29.07
C LEU A 235 5.40 41.49 27.66
N ARG A 236 6.15 41.99 26.66
CA ARG A 236 6.08 41.49 25.28
C ARG A 236 6.54 40.05 25.16
N ASP A 237 7.59 39.67 25.89
CA ASP A 237 8.06 38.28 25.91
C ASP A 237 7.05 37.35 26.58
N ALA A 238 6.41 37.80 27.68
CA ALA A 238 5.34 37.06 28.33
C ALA A 238 4.10 36.91 27.44
N GLU A 239 3.70 37.96 26.71
CA GLU A 239 2.61 37.90 25.74
C GLU A 239 2.91 36.92 24.62
N ARG A 240 4.13 36.95 24.07
CA ARG A 240 4.55 36.02 23.01
C ARG A 240 4.55 34.58 23.50
N GLN A 241 5.12 34.30 24.68
CA GLN A 241 5.08 32.95 25.27
C GLN A 241 3.65 32.48 25.56
N SER A 242 2.76 33.38 25.96
CA SER A 242 1.34 33.05 26.16
C SER A 242 0.66 32.67 24.85
N GLN A 243 0.90 33.44 23.78
CA GLN A 243 0.37 33.15 22.45
C GLN A 243 0.90 31.81 21.90
N ASP A 244 2.19 31.54 22.06
CA ASP A 244 2.81 30.28 21.62
C ASP A 244 2.18 29.08 22.36
N ARG A 245 1.98 29.20 23.69
CA ARG A 245 1.31 28.14 24.48
C ARG A 245 -0.14 27.95 24.08
N LEU A 246 -0.87 29.02 23.78
CA LEU A 246 -2.24 28.93 23.29
C LEU A 246 -2.28 28.22 21.94
N ALA A 247 -1.40 28.58 21.00
CA ALA A 247 -1.31 27.96 19.68
C ALA A 247 -0.97 26.46 19.78
N GLU A 248 -0.03 26.09 20.65
CA GLU A 248 0.32 24.69 20.91
C GLU A 248 -0.86 23.92 21.50
N ALA A 249 -1.54 24.48 22.50
CA ALA A 249 -2.71 23.85 23.12
C ALA A 249 -3.87 23.68 22.13
N THR A 250 -4.14 24.68 21.29
CA THR A 250 -5.18 24.58 20.24
C THR A 250 -4.79 23.54 19.20
N GLY A 251 -3.53 23.49 18.76
CA GLY A 251 -3.07 22.49 17.80
C GLY A 251 -3.13 21.06 18.36
N GLN A 252 -2.79 20.87 19.64
CA GLN A 252 -2.96 19.57 20.30
C GLN A 252 -4.43 19.16 20.40
N ALA A 253 -5.32 20.10 20.76
CA ALA A 253 -6.75 19.83 20.83
C ALA A 253 -7.30 19.41 19.46
N GLU A 254 -6.97 20.14 18.40
CA GLU A 254 -7.37 19.81 17.02
C GLU A 254 -6.87 18.41 16.61
N ARG A 255 -5.60 18.08 16.87
CA ARG A 255 -5.05 16.75 16.58
C ARG A 255 -5.79 15.65 17.31
N VAL A 256 -6.06 15.82 18.61
CA VAL A 256 -6.79 14.82 19.40
C VAL A 256 -8.22 14.67 18.89
N THR A 257 -8.88 15.76 18.48
CA THR A 257 -10.22 15.67 17.88
C THR A 257 -10.21 14.96 16.53
N ALA A 258 -9.22 15.22 15.67
CA ALA A 258 -9.09 14.55 14.38
C ALA A 258 -8.79 13.04 14.56
N GLU A 259 -7.86 12.69 15.45
CA GLU A 259 -7.56 11.29 15.78
C GLU A 259 -8.77 10.55 16.36
N ALA A 260 -9.61 11.23 17.15
CA ALA A 260 -10.83 10.67 17.69
C ALA A 260 -11.89 10.45 16.60
N GLN A 261 -12.00 11.36 15.63
CA GLN A 261 -12.90 11.21 14.47
C GLN A 261 -12.45 10.07 13.56
N ASP A 262 -11.16 10.01 13.20
CA ASP A 262 -10.61 8.94 12.37
C ASP A 262 -10.81 7.55 13.02
N ARG A 263 -10.69 7.46 14.35
CA ARG A 263 -10.98 6.21 15.09
C ARG A 263 -12.46 5.86 15.11
N ALA A 264 -13.35 6.84 15.14
CA ALA A 264 -14.79 6.60 15.09
C ALA A 264 -15.18 6.07 13.70
N ASP A 265 -14.67 6.69 12.63
CA ASP A 265 -14.92 6.27 11.25
C ASP A 265 -14.37 4.88 10.92
N GLN A 266 -13.34 4.41 11.65
CA GLN A 266 -12.82 3.04 11.51
C GLN A 266 -13.67 1.97 12.22
N LEU A 267 -14.57 2.36 13.11
CA LEU A 267 -15.41 1.45 13.90
C LEU A 267 -16.82 1.26 13.31
N ASP A 268 -17.27 2.16 12.43
CA ASP A 268 -18.54 2.08 11.68
C ASP A 268 -18.38 1.33 10.33
#